data_AF-A0A1M6TW32-F1
#
_entry.id   AF-A0A1M6TW32-F1
#
_cell.length_a   1.000
_cell.length_b   1.000
_cell.length_c   1.000
_cell.angle_alpha   90.00
_cell.angle_beta   90.00
_cell.angle_gamma   90.00
#
_symmetry.space_group_name_H-M   'P 1'
#
loop_
_entity.id
_entity.type
_entity.pdbx_description
1 polymer ?
#
loop_
_entity_poly.entity_id
_entity_poly.type
_entity_poly.pdbx_seq_one_letter_code
_entity_poly.pdbx_strand_id
1 'polypeptide(L)'
;MTSADQPVSGRTGDPVDPRDTAAVELQLGRTPRGVRGVAHRCPCGLPDVVRTAPRLEDGTPFPTLYYLTCPRAASAIGRMENSGRMREMQESLARDPDLGAAYTRAHESYVAERAEQARLDGVEPLPEGMQSTGGMPTRVKCLHALVAHELAEPGANPIGAQALEDLPRWWDRGPCVCIEENAPEGAEGNGS
;
A
#
# COMPACT_ATOMS: atom_id res chain seq x y z
N MET A 1 -17.71 10.09 21.80
CA MET A 1 -16.39 10.12 22.47
C MET A 1 -16.11 8.74 23.02
N THR A 2 -15.48 7.87 22.23
CA THR A 2 -14.61 6.80 22.76
C THR A 2 -13.44 6.73 21.79
N SER A 3 -12.35 7.30 22.24
CA SER A 3 -11.06 7.37 21.57
C SER A 3 -10.28 6.09 21.85
N ALA A 4 -9.40 5.75 20.93
CA ALA A 4 -8.22 4.91 21.09
C ALA A 4 -8.45 3.41 21.39
N ASP A 5 -8.49 2.63 20.30
CA ASP A 5 -7.71 1.39 20.24
C ASP A 5 -7.22 1.20 18.80
N GLN A 6 -6.22 2.00 18.42
CA GLN A 6 -5.42 1.75 17.23
C GLN A 6 -4.13 1.08 17.72
N PRO A 7 -3.85 -0.18 17.34
CA PRO A 7 -2.56 -0.77 17.66
C PRO A 7 -1.47 0.03 16.95
N VAL A 8 -0.52 0.49 17.77
CA VAL A 8 0.65 1.28 17.41
C VAL A 8 1.43 0.60 16.28
N SER A 9 1.78 1.40 15.28
CA SER A 9 2.70 1.09 14.19
C SER A 9 3.95 0.37 14.70
N GLY A 10 4.22 -0.82 14.17
CA GLY A 10 5.35 -1.65 14.58
C GLY A 10 6.67 -0.91 14.46
N ARG A 11 7.57 -1.12 15.42
CA ARG A 11 8.95 -0.65 15.31
C ARG A 11 9.62 -1.35 14.14
N THR A 12 10.47 -0.63 13.43
CA THR A 12 11.34 -1.16 12.37
C THR A 12 12.17 -2.32 12.93
N GLY A 13 11.81 -3.55 12.57
CA GLY A 13 12.54 -4.77 12.94
C GLY A 13 11.69 -5.95 13.44
N ASP A 14 10.44 -5.71 13.86
CA ASP A 14 9.56 -6.81 14.28
C ASP A 14 9.02 -7.58 13.05
N PRO A 15 9.00 -8.93 13.07
CA PRO A 15 8.40 -9.72 12.01
C PRO A 15 6.94 -9.30 11.79
N VAL A 16 6.51 -9.21 10.53
CA VAL A 16 5.11 -8.98 10.21
C VAL A 16 4.27 -10.13 10.76
N ASP A 17 3.13 -9.79 11.38
CA ASP A 17 2.22 -10.76 11.97
C ASP A 17 1.95 -11.92 10.97
N PRO A 18 2.05 -13.20 11.39
CA PRO A 18 1.82 -14.33 10.50
C PRO A 18 0.43 -14.31 9.84
N ARG A 19 -0.60 -13.82 10.54
CA ARG A 19 -1.95 -13.67 10.01
C ARG A 19 -1.99 -12.61 8.91
N ASP A 20 -1.28 -11.50 9.08
CA ASP A 20 -1.17 -10.47 8.04
C ASP A 20 -0.40 -11.00 6.83
N THR A 21 0.67 -11.78 7.05
CA THR A 21 1.43 -12.40 5.96
C THR A 21 0.56 -13.36 5.16
N ALA A 22 -0.22 -14.21 5.82
CA ALA A 22 -1.18 -15.10 5.18
C ALA A 22 -2.28 -14.33 4.43
N ALA A 23 -2.78 -13.23 5.00
CA ALA A 23 -3.74 -12.35 4.35
C ALA A 23 -3.17 -11.81 3.03
N VAL A 24 -1.96 -11.25 3.08
CA VAL A 24 -1.29 -10.63 1.94
C VAL A 24 -0.97 -11.65 0.86
N GLU A 25 -0.55 -12.86 1.22
CA GLU A 25 -0.32 -13.94 0.27
C GLU A 25 -1.59 -14.30 -0.52
N LEU A 26 -2.71 -14.48 0.18
CA LEU A 26 -4.01 -14.75 -0.44
C LEU A 26 -4.50 -13.59 -1.31
N GLN A 27 -4.28 -12.36 -0.85
CA GLN A 27 -4.65 -11.14 -1.57
C GLN A 27 -3.88 -10.98 -2.89
N LEU A 28 -2.59 -11.33 -2.88
CA LEU A 28 -1.72 -11.23 -4.06
C LEU A 28 -1.76 -12.48 -4.95
N GLY A 29 -2.25 -13.61 -4.44
CA GLY A 29 -2.21 -14.91 -5.11
C GLY A 29 -0.80 -15.47 -5.29
N ARG A 30 0.16 -14.99 -4.48
CA ARG A 30 1.58 -15.37 -4.51
C ARG A 30 2.27 -14.99 -3.21
N THR A 31 3.38 -15.64 -2.89
CA THR A 31 4.20 -15.31 -1.72
C THR A 31 4.66 -13.85 -1.76
N PRO A 32 4.39 -13.06 -0.70
CA PRO A 32 4.81 -11.67 -0.63
C PRO A 32 6.33 -11.54 -0.55
N ARG A 33 6.87 -10.52 -1.23
CA ARG A 33 8.31 -10.24 -1.25
C ARG A 33 8.59 -8.88 -0.64
N GLY A 34 9.65 -8.81 0.16
CA GLY A 34 10.17 -7.55 0.69
C GLY A 34 9.21 -6.83 1.63
N VAL A 35 8.23 -7.48 2.22
CA VAL A 35 7.31 -6.82 3.16
C VAL A 35 8.08 -6.39 4.43
N ARG A 36 7.84 -5.18 4.89
CA ARG A 36 8.42 -4.58 6.11
C ARG A 36 7.38 -4.31 7.19
N GLY A 37 6.11 -4.23 6.81
CA GLY A 37 5.01 -4.00 7.73
C GLY A 37 3.70 -3.76 7.01
N VAL A 38 2.62 -3.74 7.77
CA VAL A 38 1.31 -3.27 7.30
C VAL A 38 1.28 -1.75 7.42
N ALA A 39 1.12 -1.05 6.30
CA ALA A 39 1.08 0.40 6.28
C ALA A 39 -0.35 0.94 6.48
N HIS A 40 -1.35 0.18 6.03
CA HIS A 40 -2.75 0.50 6.25
C HIS A 40 -3.58 -0.78 6.41
N ARG A 41 -4.60 -0.69 7.26
CA ARG A 41 -5.59 -1.75 7.48
C ARG A 41 -6.94 -1.32 6.94
N CYS A 42 -7.48 -2.14 6.05
CA CYS A 42 -8.82 -1.99 5.53
C CYS A 42 -9.85 -2.09 6.67
N PRO A 43 -10.97 -1.35 6.63
CA PRO A 43 -12.06 -1.53 7.59
C PRO A 43 -12.68 -2.93 7.61
N CYS A 44 -12.39 -3.80 6.62
CA CYS A 44 -12.76 -5.22 6.69
C CYS A 44 -11.90 -6.05 7.65
N GLY A 45 -10.88 -5.46 8.28
CA GLY A 45 -10.01 -6.08 9.29
C GLY A 45 -8.69 -6.63 8.75
N LEU A 46 -8.50 -6.65 7.43
CA LEU A 46 -7.28 -7.18 6.79
C LEU A 46 -6.36 -6.05 6.28
N PRO A 47 -5.06 -6.30 6.09
CA PRO A 47 -4.17 -5.36 5.40
C PRO A 47 -4.71 -5.03 4.01
N ASP A 48 -4.59 -3.79 3.56
CA ASP A 48 -4.80 -3.43 2.15
C ASP A 48 -3.62 -2.67 1.56
N VAL A 49 -2.73 -2.12 2.39
CA VAL A 49 -1.44 -1.59 1.98
C VAL A 49 -0.35 -2.16 2.88
N VAL A 50 0.70 -2.67 2.26
CA VAL A 50 1.94 -3.05 2.94
C VAL A 50 3.06 -2.07 2.61
N ARG A 51 3.95 -1.86 3.58
CA ARG A 51 5.24 -1.22 3.37
C ARG A 51 6.24 -2.25 2.86
N THR A 52 7.01 -1.91 1.84
CA THR A 52 7.95 -2.81 1.17
C THR A 52 9.38 -2.30 1.19
N ALA A 53 10.32 -3.22 1.04
CA ALA A 53 11.74 -2.95 0.90
C ALA A 53 11.99 -2.09 -0.36
N PRO A 54 12.93 -1.13 -0.32
CA PRO A 54 13.33 -0.39 -1.51
C PRO A 54 13.96 -1.30 -2.56
N ARG A 55 14.64 -2.36 -2.12
CA ARG A 55 15.26 -3.41 -2.94
C ARG A 55 14.91 -4.80 -2.41
N LEU A 56 14.83 -5.75 -3.33
CA LEU A 56 14.72 -7.17 -3.04
C LEU A 56 16.08 -7.75 -2.66
N GLU A 57 16.11 -8.99 -2.16
CA GLU A 57 17.33 -9.70 -1.75
C GLU A 57 18.35 -9.85 -2.89
N ASP A 58 17.86 -9.95 -4.13
CA ASP A 58 18.67 -9.99 -5.35
C ASP A 58 19.18 -8.60 -5.80
N GLY A 59 18.90 -7.54 -5.02
CA GLY A 59 19.25 -6.15 -5.31
C GLY A 59 18.29 -5.42 -6.25
N THR A 60 17.30 -6.11 -6.83
CA THR A 60 16.32 -5.52 -7.75
C THR A 60 15.50 -4.44 -7.04
N PRO A 61 15.38 -3.22 -7.59
CA PRO A 61 14.48 -2.20 -7.05
C PRO A 61 13.04 -2.73 -6.98
N PHE A 62 12.40 -2.63 -5.81
CA PHE A 62 10.95 -2.87 -5.74
C PHE A 62 10.23 -1.71 -6.47
N PRO A 63 9.06 -1.91 -7.08
CA PRO A 63 8.40 -0.82 -7.81
C PRO A 63 7.89 0.33 -6.93
N THR A 64 7.64 0.10 -5.64
CA THR A 64 7.02 1.08 -4.72
C THR A 64 7.47 0.82 -3.27
N LEU A 65 7.25 1.77 -2.37
CA LEU A 65 7.41 1.65 -0.91
C LEU A 65 6.08 1.23 -0.27
N TYR A 66 4.96 1.65 -0.86
CA TYR A 66 3.61 1.31 -0.44
C TYR A 66 2.93 0.50 -1.53
N TYR A 67 2.62 -0.76 -1.23
CA TYR A 67 2.03 -1.69 -2.19
C TYR A 67 0.60 -2.05 -1.76
N LEU A 68 -0.37 -1.71 -2.62
CA LEU A 68 -1.76 -2.09 -2.42
C LEU A 68 -1.94 -3.58 -2.67
N THR A 69 -2.44 -4.31 -1.68
CA THR A 69 -2.61 -5.77 -1.72
C THR A 69 -4.08 -6.16 -1.89
N CYS A 70 -5.02 -5.40 -1.32
CA CYS A 70 -6.44 -5.76 -1.33
C CYS A 70 -7.00 -5.92 -2.76
N PRO A 71 -7.48 -7.12 -3.15
CA PRO A 71 -7.94 -7.38 -4.51
C PRO A 71 -9.22 -6.60 -4.86
N ARG A 72 -10.05 -6.27 -3.86
CA ARG A 72 -11.26 -5.46 -4.07
C ARG A 72 -10.92 -3.99 -4.33
N ALA A 73 -9.97 -3.42 -3.58
CA ALA A 73 -9.48 -2.06 -3.79
C ALA A 73 -8.77 -1.97 -5.15
N ALA A 74 -7.87 -2.91 -5.45
CA ALA A 74 -7.18 -2.98 -6.75
C ALA A 74 -8.17 -3.08 -7.92
N SER A 75 -9.20 -3.93 -7.82
CA SER A 75 -10.24 -4.03 -8.84
C SER A 75 -11.04 -2.72 -9.01
N ALA A 76 -11.37 -2.03 -7.92
CA ALA A 76 -12.08 -0.75 -7.97
C ALA A 76 -11.23 0.35 -8.60
N ILE A 77 -9.95 0.43 -8.24
CA ILE A 77 -8.99 1.36 -8.83
C ILE A 77 -8.79 1.06 -10.31
N GLY A 78 -8.61 -0.20 -10.70
CA GLY A 78 -8.49 -0.57 -12.11
C GLY A 78 -9.70 -0.18 -12.96
N ARG A 79 -10.93 -0.20 -12.40
CA ARG A 79 -12.11 0.33 -13.10
C ARG A 79 -12.04 1.85 -13.28
N MET A 80 -11.57 2.59 -12.27
CA MET A 80 -11.40 4.03 -12.33
C MET A 80 -10.29 4.45 -13.30
N GLU A 81 -9.16 3.74 -13.32
CA GLU A 81 -8.07 4.00 -14.28
C GLU A 81 -8.59 3.88 -15.73
N ASN A 82 -9.49 2.94 -15.98
CA ASN A 82 -10.12 2.72 -17.29
C ASN A 82 -11.26 3.70 -17.63
N SER A 83 -11.73 4.55 -16.69
CA SER A 83 -12.83 5.49 -16.94
C SER A 83 -12.38 6.84 -17.50
N GLY A 84 -11.07 7.05 -17.68
CA GLY A 84 -10.49 8.34 -18.10
C GLY A 84 -10.18 9.29 -16.94
N ARG A 85 -10.45 8.89 -15.69
CA ARG A 85 -10.27 9.74 -14.50
C ARG A 85 -8.83 10.23 -14.30
N MET A 86 -7.85 9.37 -14.61
CA MET A 86 -6.43 9.74 -14.54
C MET A 86 -6.07 10.90 -15.46
N ARG A 87 -6.69 11.00 -16.65
CA ARG A 87 -6.46 12.11 -17.58
C ARG A 87 -6.95 13.42 -16.97
N GLU A 88 -8.11 13.41 -16.32
CA GLU A 88 -8.67 14.59 -15.65
C GLU A 88 -7.79 15.04 -14.48
N MET A 89 -7.29 14.10 -13.68
CA MET A 89 -6.33 14.36 -12.60
C MET A 89 -4.99 14.88 -13.12
N GLN A 90 -4.53 14.39 -14.28
CA GLN A 90 -3.34 14.92 -14.94
C GLN A 90 -3.55 16.36 -15.43
N GLU A 91 -4.74 16.67 -15.94
CA GLU A 91 -5.12 18.02 -16.40
C GLU A 91 -5.34 18.99 -15.23
N SER A 92 -5.77 18.52 -14.06
CA SER A 92 -5.86 19.37 -12.87
C SER A 92 -4.47 19.75 -12.36
N LEU A 93 -3.51 18.82 -12.32
CA LEU A 93 -2.12 19.10 -11.95
C LEU A 93 -1.48 20.20 -12.81
N ALA A 94 -1.81 20.25 -14.10
CA ALA A 94 -1.26 21.26 -15.01
C ALA A 94 -1.91 22.66 -14.82
N ARG A 95 -3.13 22.72 -14.27
CA ARG A 95 -3.91 23.95 -14.15
C ARG A 95 -3.88 24.57 -12.77
N ASP A 96 -3.62 23.77 -11.74
CA ASP A 96 -3.62 24.18 -10.34
C ASP A 96 -2.19 24.13 -9.77
N PRO A 97 -1.52 25.29 -9.62
CA PRO A 97 -0.17 25.35 -9.06
C PRO A 97 -0.08 24.86 -7.61
N ASP A 98 -1.13 25.04 -6.81
CA ASP A 98 -1.13 24.64 -5.40
C ASP A 98 -1.24 23.11 -5.30
N LEU A 99 -2.06 22.49 -6.14
CA LEU A 99 -2.11 21.04 -6.30
C LEU A 99 -0.77 20.48 -6.79
N GLY A 100 -0.15 21.11 -7.80
CA GLY A 100 1.17 20.73 -8.30
C GLY A 100 2.27 20.84 -7.23
N ALA A 101 2.24 21.89 -6.41
CA ALA A 101 3.16 22.06 -5.29
C ALA A 101 2.93 21.01 -4.19
N ALA A 102 1.67 20.68 -3.88
CA ALA A 102 1.34 19.61 -2.94
C ALA A 102 1.83 18.24 -3.44
N TYR A 103 1.66 17.95 -4.72
CA TYR A 103 2.12 16.70 -5.33
C TYR A 103 3.66 16.60 -5.39
N THR A 104 4.34 17.73 -5.56
CA THR A 104 5.81 17.80 -5.42
C THR A 104 6.26 17.53 -3.98
N ARG A 105 5.60 18.11 -2.97
CA ARG A 105 5.90 17.80 -1.56
C ARG A 105 5.65 16.33 -1.23
N ALA A 106 4.57 15.75 -1.75
CA ALA A 106 4.28 14.31 -1.62
C ALA A 106 5.43 13.46 -2.19
N HIS A 107 5.95 13.84 -3.35
CA HIS A 107 7.09 13.17 -3.98
C HIS A 107 8.36 13.24 -3.13
N GLU A 108 8.70 14.43 -2.62
CA GLU A 108 9.90 14.65 -1.80
C GLU A 108 9.83 13.86 -0.49
N SER A 109 8.69 13.90 0.21
CA SER A 109 8.46 13.10 1.43
C SER A 109 8.63 11.61 1.15
N TYR A 110 7.98 11.11 0.09
CA TYR A 110 8.04 9.71 -0.29
C TYR A 110 9.48 9.25 -0.63
N VAL A 111 10.26 10.07 -1.33
CA VAL A 111 11.66 9.74 -1.65
C VAL A 111 12.52 9.71 -0.38
N ALA A 112 12.36 10.68 0.51
CA ALA A 112 13.07 10.71 1.78
C ALA A 112 12.74 9.48 2.64
N GLU A 113 11.47 9.12 2.71
CA GLU A 113 11.00 7.97 3.47
C GLU A 113 11.51 6.64 2.89
N ARG A 114 11.56 6.54 1.55
CA ARG A 114 12.12 5.38 0.87
C ARG A 114 13.63 5.24 1.07
N ALA A 115 14.35 6.37 1.12
CA ALA A 115 15.78 6.39 1.45
C ALA A 115 16.01 5.99 2.91
N GLU A 116 15.16 6.43 3.83
CA GLU A 116 15.21 6.02 5.23
C GLU A 116 14.96 4.51 5.39
N GLN A 117 13.98 3.95 4.67
CA GLN A 117 13.80 2.50 4.66
C GLN A 117 15.03 1.77 4.12
N ALA A 118 15.72 2.30 3.12
CA ALA A 118 16.95 1.68 2.59
C ALA A 118 18.05 1.67 3.65
N ARG A 119 18.20 2.77 4.39
CA ARG A 119 19.13 2.90 5.51
C ARG A 119 18.83 1.88 6.62
N LEU A 120 17.54 1.73 6.98
CA LEU A 120 17.09 0.76 7.98
C LEU A 120 17.32 -0.69 7.54
N ASP A 121 17.14 -0.96 6.25
CA ASP A 121 17.38 -2.27 5.64
C ASP A 121 18.88 -2.57 5.43
N GLY A 122 19.77 -1.59 5.64
CA GLY A 122 21.21 -1.74 5.39
C GLY A 122 21.55 -1.90 3.90
N VAL A 123 20.71 -1.38 3.01
CA VAL A 123 20.91 -1.43 1.55
C VAL A 123 21.12 -0.05 0.97
N GLU A 124 21.79 0.02 -0.17
CA GLU A 124 21.97 1.29 -0.88
C GLU A 124 20.61 1.85 -1.32
N PRO A 125 20.34 3.15 -1.09
CA PRO A 125 19.18 3.83 -1.66
C PRO A 125 19.05 3.64 -3.18
N LEU A 126 17.86 3.96 -3.69
CA LEU A 126 17.68 4.00 -5.13
C LEU A 126 18.39 5.24 -5.71
N PRO A 127 18.90 5.16 -6.95
CA PRO A 127 19.57 6.29 -7.58
C PRO A 127 18.67 7.52 -7.61
N GLU A 128 19.27 8.70 -7.43
CA GLU A 128 18.59 9.98 -7.61
C GLU A 128 17.95 10.07 -9.00
N GLY A 129 16.74 10.65 -9.06
CA GLY A 129 15.97 10.76 -10.30
C GLY A 129 15.26 9.47 -10.75
N MET A 130 15.46 8.33 -10.07
CA MET A 130 14.57 7.19 -10.25
C MET A 130 13.15 7.59 -9.86
N GLN A 131 12.19 7.28 -10.75
CA GLN A 131 10.78 7.63 -10.56
C GLN A 131 10.29 7.09 -9.21
N SER A 132 9.61 7.93 -8.43
CA SER A 132 9.12 7.60 -7.09
C SER A 132 8.00 6.55 -7.13
N THR A 133 6.73 6.98 -7.08
CA THR A 133 5.57 6.10 -7.23
C THR A 133 4.46 6.78 -8.02
N GLY A 134 3.66 5.99 -8.74
CA GLY A 134 2.47 6.46 -9.44
C GLY A 134 2.67 7.54 -10.52
N GLY A 135 3.89 7.88 -10.90
CA GLY A 135 4.21 8.92 -11.88
C GLY A 135 4.61 10.30 -11.30
N MET A 136 4.64 10.43 -9.97
CA MET A 136 5.09 11.63 -9.26
C MET A 136 6.48 12.13 -9.71
N PRO A 137 6.74 13.45 -9.64
CA PRO A 137 5.84 14.53 -9.18
C PRO A 137 5.00 15.18 -10.28
N THR A 138 5.13 14.78 -11.54
CA THR A 138 4.53 15.51 -12.67
C THR A 138 3.46 14.73 -13.42
N ARG A 139 3.36 13.42 -13.19
CA ARG A 139 2.42 12.55 -13.91
C ARG A 139 1.52 11.73 -12.99
N VAL A 140 0.37 11.35 -13.53
CA VAL A 140 -0.53 10.34 -12.95
C VAL A 140 -0.47 9.11 -13.85
N LYS A 141 0.37 8.13 -13.48
CA LYS A 141 0.59 6.89 -14.23
C LYS A 141 -0.09 5.66 -13.65
N CYS A 142 -0.32 5.63 -12.33
CA CYS A 142 -0.91 4.47 -11.65
C CYS A 142 -1.55 4.92 -10.33
N LEU A 143 -2.87 4.84 -10.25
CA LEU A 143 -3.64 5.20 -9.06
C LEU A 143 -3.45 4.20 -7.93
N HIS A 144 -3.14 2.92 -8.22
CA HIS A 144 -2.87 1.93 -7.17
C HIS A 144 -1.76 2.39 -6.22
N ALA A 145 -0.70 2.95 -6.80
CA ALA A 145 0.44 3.46 -6.05
C ALA A 145 0.12 4.78 -5.31
N LEU A 146 -0.65 5.68 -5.93
CA LEU A 146 -0.99 6.97 -5.32
C LEU A 146 -1.99 6.82 -4.18
N VAL A 147 -2.99 5.95 -4.35
CA VAL A 147 -3.94 5.55 -3.30
C VAL A 147 -3.22 4.82 -2.17
N ALA A 148 -2.30 3.89 -2.48
CA ALA A 148 -1.51 3.21 -1.45
C ALA A 148 -0.68 4.20 -0.62
N HIS A 149 -0.09 5.21 -1.26
CA HIS A 149 0.65 6.27 -0.59
C HIS A 149 -0.25 7.08 0.34
N GLU A 150 -1.41 7.54 -0.13
CA GLU A 150 -2.36 8.30 0.70
C GLU A 150 -2.93 7.47 1.87
N LEU A 151 -3.21 6.19 1.67
CA LEU A 151 -3.69 5.31 2.75
C LEU A 151 -2.62 5.09 3.83
N ALA A 152 -1.35 4.98 3.42
CA ALA A 152 -0.23 4.81 4.33
C ALA A 152 0.14 6.10 5.08
N GLU A 153 0.04 7.24 4.39
CA GLU A 153 0.32 8.57 4.95
C GLU A 153 -0.85 9.53 4.62
N PRO A 154 -1.92 9.52 5.43
CA PRO A 154 -3.09 10.34 5.18
C PRO A 154 -2.76 11.84 5.12
N GLY A 155 -3.20 12.50 4.06
CA GLY A 155 -2.93 13.90 3.76
C GLY A 155 -1.64 14.15 2.96
N ALA A 156 -0.86 13.12 2.64
CA ALA A 156 0.38 13.28 1.91
C ALA A 156 0.16 13.44 0.40
N ASN A 157 -0.74 12.67 -0.20
CA ASN A 157 -0.86 12.55 -1.64
C ASN A 157 -2.23 13.05 -2.15
N PRO A 158 -2.30 14.29 -2.69
CA PRO A 158 -3.58 14.89 -3.04
C PRO A 158 -4.30 14.17 -4.19
N ILE A 159 -3.57 13.49 -5.10
CA ILE A 159 -4.20 12.68 -6.15
C ILE A 159 -4.72 11.36 -5.59
N GLY A 160 -3.97 10.75 -4.65
CA GLY A 160 -4.44 9.60 -3.89
C GLY A 160 -5.73 9.92 -3.12
N ALA A 161 -5.79 11.09 -2.49
CA ALA A 161 -6.97 11.57 -1.76
C ALA A 161 -8.19 11.74 -2.68
N GLN A 162 -8.03 12.42 -3.83
CA GLN A 162 -9.11 12.55 -4.83
C GLN A 162 -9.61 11.18 -5.31
N ALA A 163 -8.70 10.24 -5.57
CA ALA A 163 -9.09 8.89 -5.98
C ALA A 163 -9.85 8.15 -4.86
N LEU A 164 -9.45 8.30 -3.60
CA LEU A 164 -10.17 7.71 -2.46
C LEU A 164 -11.60 8.23 -2.30
N GLU A 165 -11.82 9.53 -2.56
CA GLU A 165 -13.16 10.14 -2.55
C GLU A 165 -14.08 9.54 -3.63
N ASP A 166 -13.51 9.22 -4.79
CA ASP A 166 -14.23 8.66 -5.94
C ASP A 166 -14.46 7.13 -5.83
N LEU A 167 -13.70 6.43 -4.97
CA LEU A 167 -13.79 4.97 -4.84
C LEU A 167 -15.03 4.53 -4.05
N PRO A 168 -15.66 3.40 -4.41
CA PRO A 168 -16.69 2.80 -3.58
C PRO A 168 -16.08 2.29 -2.27
N ARG A 169 -16.93 2.06 -1.25
CA ARG A 169 -16.52 1.38 -0.02
C ARG A 169 -16.20 -0.10 -0.29
N TRP A 170 -15.01 -0.40 -0.81
CA TRP A 170 -14.62 -1.75 -1.26
C TRP A 170 -14.66 -2.82 -0.14
N TRP A 171 -14.68 -2.39 1.11
CA TRP A 171 -14.76 -3.22 2.31
C TRP A 171 -16.18 -3.59 2.75
N ASP A 172 -17.22 -3.00 2.17
CA ASP A 172 -18.59 -3.11 2.67
C ASP A 172 -19.18 -4.54 2.63
N ARG A 173 -18.64 -5.42 1.77
CA ARG A 173 -19.05 -6.85 1.68
C ARG A 173 -18.17 -7.78 2.52
N GLY A 174 -17.63 -7.29 3.63
CA GLY A 174 -16.80 -8.07 4.55
C GLY A 174 -15.35 -8.30 4.06
N PRO A 175 -14.64 -9.30 4.62
CA PRO A 175 -13.23 -9.58 4.31
C PRO A 175 -12.96 -9.74 2.81
N CYS A 176 -11.83 -9.21 2.33
CA CYS A 176 -11.47 -9.31 0.90
C CYS A 176 -10.92 -10.67 0.50
N VAL A 177 -10.47 -11.47 1.47
CA VAL A 177 -10.02 -12.87 1.34
C VAL A 177 -10.43 -13.63 2.60
N CYS A 178 -10.45 -14.97 2.54
CA CYS A 178 -10.72 -15.83 3.68
C CYS A 178 -9.40 -16.35 4.25
N ILE A 179 -9.06 -15.99 5.48
CA ILE A 179 -7.94 -16.58 6.22
C ILE A 179 -8.56 -17.65 7.11
N GLU A 180 -8.25 -18.91 6.86
CA GLU A 180 -8.70 -19.99 7.74
C GLU A 180 -8.05 -19.80 9.13
N GLU A 181 -8.87 -19.57 10.16
CA GLU A 181 -8.41 -19.59 11.54
C GLU A 181 -8.33 -21.05 11.98
N ASN A 182 -7.11 -21.60 12.04
CA ASN A 182 -6.72 -22.87 12.66
C ASN A 182 -7.81 -23.96 12.70
N ALA A 183 -7.74 -24.93 11.78
CA ALA A 183 -8.39 -26.22 11.96
C ALA A 183 -7.96 -26.83 13.32
N PRO A 184 -8.87 -27.41 14.12
CA PRO A 184 -8.48 -28.04 15.38
C PRO A 184 -7.53 -29.21 15.10
N GLU A 185 -6.37 -29.19 15.74
CA GLU A 185 -5.45 -30.32 15.85
C GLU A 185 -6.19 -31.42 16.64
N GLY A 186 -6.70 -32.42 15.92
CA GLY A 186 -7.59 -33.41 16.52
C GLY A 186 -7.94 -34.55 15.58
N ALA A 187 -6.94 -35.36 15.23
CA ALA A 187 -7.17 -36.71 14.70
C ALA A 187 -6.06 -37.67 15.16
N GLU A 188 -5.90 -37.82 16.47
CA GLU A 188 -5.33 -39.07 17.00
C GLU A 188 -6.37 -40.17 16.82
N GLY A 189 -6.34 -40.81 15.65
CA GLY A 189 -7.04 -42.06 15.41
C GLY A 189 -6.31 -43.19 16.12
N ASN A 190 -6.71 -43.52 17.35
CA ASN A 190 -6.40 -44.83 17.92
C ASN A 190 -7.65 -45.71 17.79
N GLY A 191 -7.76 -46.36 16.63
CA GLY A 191 -8.72 -47.42 16.37
C GLY A 191 -8.30 -48.69 17.11
N SER A 192 -9.23 -49.21 17.90
CA SER A 192 -9.13 -50.40 18.76
C SER A 192 -8.82 -51.70 18.02
#